data_AF-A0A7Y9IES3-F1
#
_entry.id   AF-A0A7Y9IES3-F1
#
_cell.length_a   1.000
_cell.length_b   1.000
_cell.length_c   1.000
_cell.angle_alpha   90.00
_cell.angle_beta   90.00
_cell.angle_gamma   90.00
#
_symmetry.space_group_name_H-M   'P 1'
#
loop_
_entity.id
_entity.type
_entity.pdbx_description
1 polymer ?
#
loop_
_entity_poly.entity_id
_entity_poly.type
_entity_poly.pdbx_seq_one_letter_code
_entity_poly.pdbx_strand_id
1 'polypeptide(L)'
;MSEEAQGPLSRRGLMLGAGAAAAVLGSALTGAQPAAAEPGDGKTAAGDPKNPSVLASPVTSSLGSAPQHGFTYKTVSMFDFTAEFASAQRAWGGYGTYTANAASPLWASVEIPAGSLIRDIEWYVRNSSANPVTALGRLWVAGSGSLTATVADVSIAVSTSITRTRVVVPAASYGPYPLSTRLNLGISTPSDGTIQINGCRVGFSQGGAQLGLLPTPIRVYDSRSGAKFAAGETRTITLPSTLIQPGVAGIKANVIATATEASGHLKVFSAASALPSSSSVNYATADTIVNELTTTVSAARQIKVYSSKKAHVVIDVTATIS
;
A
#
# COMPACT_ATOMS: atom_id res chain seq x y z
N MET A 1 -40.22 23.45 -5.75
CA MET A 1 -38.97 22.80 -6.21
C MET A 1 -37.88 23.29 -5.29
N SER A 2 -37.37 22.40 -4.45
CA SER A 2 -36.40 22.71 -3.39
C SER A 2 -35.53 21.48 -3.23
N GLU A 3 -34.22 21.61 -3.45
CA GLU A 3 -33.28 20.49 -3.50
C GLU A 3 -32.37 20.56 -2.26
N GLU A 4 -32.48 19.60 -1.36
CA GLU A 4 -31.79 19.64 -0.06
C GLU A 4 -30.43 18.94 -0.15
N ALA A 5 -29.36 19.75 -0.18
CA ALA A 5 -28.00 19.27 -0.31
C ALA A 5 -27.47 18.67 1.00
N GLN A 6 -27.16 17.36 1.00
CA GLN A 6 -26.47 16.71 2.11
C GLN A 6 -25.05 17.26 2.27
N GLY A 7 -24.74 17.83 3.43
CA GLY A 7 -23.47 18.48 3.72
C GLY A 7 -22.30 17.51 3.92
N PRO A 8 -21.04 17.98 3.73
CA PRO A 8 -19.85 17.15 3.93
C PRO A 8 -19.66 16.74 5.40
N LEU A 9 -19.13 15.53 5.62
CA LEU A 9 -18.94 14.93 6.94
C LEU A 9 -18.10 15.84 7.87
N SER A 10 -18.70 16.19 9.02
CA SER A 10 -18.21 17.25 9.89
C SER A 10 -16.98 16.89 10.71
N ARG A 11 -16.04 17.84 10.83
CA ARG A 11 -14.65 17.67 11.27
C ARG A 11 -14.43 17.46 12.78
N ARG A 12 -15.46 17.09 13.56
CA ARG A 12 -15.45 17.18 15.05
C ARG A 12 -15.68 15.88 15.83
N GLY A 13 -15.78 14.72 15.17
CA GLY A 13 -16.17 13.46 15.83
C GLY A 13 -15.05 12.60 16.46
N LEU A 14 -13.76 12.95 16.34
CA LEU A 14 -12.67 12.02 16.64
C LEU A 14 -11.52 12.61 17.48
N MET A 15 -11.69 12.69 18.80
CA MET A 15 -10.60 12.80 19.78
C MET A 15 -10.97 12.17 21.13
N LEU A 16 -10.04 11.33 21.63
CA LEU A 16 -9.74 11.01 23.04
C LEU A 16 -10.86 10.53 24.00
N GLY A 17 -10.65 9.35 24.59
CA GLY A 17 -11.37 8.88 25.77
C GLY A 17 -11.12 7.40 26.04
N ALA A 18 -10.60 7.05 27.22
CA ALA A 18 -10.39 5.66 27.64
C ALA A 18 -11.17 5.37 28.93
N GLY A 19 -11.74 4.17 29.05
CA GLY A 19 -12.35 3.70 30.30
C GLY A 19 -13.65 2.89 30.12
N ALA A 20 -13.60 1.63 30.55
CA ALA A 20 -14.66 0.73 31.05
C ALA A 20 -16.14 0.83 30.57
N ALA A 21 -16.70 -0.34 30.21
CA ALA A 21 -18.01 -0.91 30.57
C ALA A 21 -19.25 0.01 30.75
N ALA A 22 -20.45 -0.31 30.25
CA ALA A 22 -20.98 -1.39 29.37
C ALA A 22 -22.36 -0.88 28.83
N ALA A 23 -23.21 -1.59 28.08
CA ALA A 23 -23.33 -2.99 27.64
C ALA A 23 -23.99 -2.97 26.21
N VAL A 24 -24.61 -3.99 25.59
CA VAL A 24 -25.10 -5.33 25.99
C VAL A 24 -24.79 -6.33 24.87
N LEU A 25 -24.28 -7.51 25.24
CA LEU A 25 -24.35 -8.76 24.48
C LEU A 25 -24.62 -9.88 25.50
N GLY A 26 -25.61 -10.74 25.25
CA GLY A 26 -26.15 -11.62 26.28
C GLY A 26 -25.46 -12.98 26.40
N SER A 27 -24.99 -13.30 27.62
CA SER A 27 -24.82 -14.64 28.22
C SER A 27 -24.06 -15.75 27.44
N ALA A 28 -23.09 -16.47 28.01
CA ALA A 28 -22.54 -16.42 29.38
C ALA A 28 -21.09 -16.95 29.42
N LEU A 29 -20.39 -16.64 30.52
CA LEU A 29 -19.01 -17.08 30.81
C LEU A 29 -18.98 -17.77 32.18
N THR A 30 -18.25 -18.87 32.29
CA THR A 30 -17.75 -19.43 33.56
C THR A 30 -16.36 -20.04 33.36
N GLY A 31 -15.50 -19.97 34.39
CA GLY A 31 -14.26 -20.74 34.45
C GLY A 31 -13.07 -20.22 33.63
N ALA A 32 -12.41 -19.15 34.10
CA ALA A 32 -11.02 -18.87 33.75
C ALA A 32 -10.11 -19.21 34.95
N GLN A 33 -9.05 -19.97 34.73
CA GLN A 33 -8.05 -20.35 35.74
C GLN A 33 -6.65 -20.08 35.16
N PRO A 34 -5.68 -19.56 35.95
CA PRO A 34 -4.42 -19.05 35.41
C PRO A 34 -3.48 -20.15 34.90
N ALA A 35 -2.54 -19.75 34.04
CA ALA A 35 -1.63 -20.66 33.37
C ALA A 35 -0.65 -21.37 34.34
N ALA A 36 -0.49 -22.68 34.15
CA ALA A 36 0.69 -23.42 34.58
C ALA A 36 1.72 -23.42 33.44
N ALA A 37 3.01 -23.43 33.79
CA ALA A 37 4.10 -23.57 32.83
C ALA A 37 4.94 -24.80 33.19
N GLU A 38 5.18 -25.68 32.22
CA GLU A 38 6.24 -26.71 32.15
C GLU A 38 5.96 -27.64 30.95
N PRO A 39 6.92 -28.50 30.52
CA PRO A 39 8.37 -28.39 30.59
C PRO A 39 9.00 -28.33 29.17
N GLY A 40 10.33 -28.32 29.07
CA GLY A 40 11.04 -28.28 27.78
C GLY A 40 11.57 -29.64 27.33
N ASP A 41 10.92 -30.28 26.35
CA ASP A 41 11.42 -31.48 25.68
C ASP A 41 11.96 -31.17 24.28
N GLY A 42 13.24 -31.46 24.04
CA GLY A 42 13.91 -31.17 22.78
C GLY A 42 13.66 -32.22 21.69
N LYS A 43 13.29 -31.78 20.48
CA LYS A 43 13.31 -32.58 19.25
C LYS A 43 13.74 -31.73 18.04
N THR A 44 14.29 -32.43 17.04
CA THR A 44 15.08 -31.90 15.91
C THR A 44 14.37 -30.89 15.01
N ALA A 45 15.16 -30.02 14.37
CA ALA A 45 14.69 -28.95 13.49
C ALA A 45 13.93 -29.44 12.24
N ALA A 46 12.61 -29.54 12.37
CA ALA A 46 11.64 -29.25 11.31
C ALA A 46 10.91 -27.95 11.70
N GLY A 47 10.39 -27.20 10.71
CA GLY A 47 9.92 -25.82 10.92
C GLY A 47 8.88 -25.67 12.05
N ASP A 48 9.19 -24.83 13.04
CA ASP A 48 8.34 -24.58 14.21
C ASP A 48 7.02 -23.88 13.81
N PRO A 49 5.84 -24.50 14.04
CA PRO A 49 4.55 -23.89 13.72
C PRO A 49 4.20 -22.66 14.58
N LYS A 50 4.97 -22.35 15.63
CA LYS A 50 4.75 -21.16 16.48
C LYS A 50 5.31 -19.86 15.90
N ASN A 51 6.08 -19.89 14.81
CA ASN A 51 6.63 -18.68 14.19
C ASN A 51 6.16 -18.49 12.73
N PRO A 52 4.97 -17.90 12.50
CA PRO A 52 4.40 -17.72 11.16
C PRO A 52 5.11 -16.67 10.28
N SER A 53 6.17 -16.01 10.78
CA SER A 53 6.79 -14.83 10.14
C SER A 53 7.58 -15.10 8.85
N VAL A 54 7.78 -16.37 8.45
CA VAL A 54 8.53 -16.76 7.23
C VAL A 54 7.71 -17.65 6.28
N LEU A 55 6.38 -17.62 6.37
CA LEU A 55 5.53 -18.05 5.26
C LEU A 55 5.45 -16.92 4.22
N ALA A 56 6.42 -16.90 3.29
CA ALA A 56 6.37 -16.03 2.13
C ALA A 56 5.04 -16.24 1.38
N SER A 57 4.27 -15.17 1.17
CA SER A 57 2.95 -15.26 0.55
C SER A 57 3.05 -15.95 -0.82
N PRO A 58 2.41 -17.12 -1.03
CA PRO A 58 2.72 -18.01 -2.15
C PRO A 58 2.16 -17.53 -3.50
N VAL A 59 1.75 -16.26 -3.61
CA VAL A 59 1.09 -15.71 -4.80
C VAL A 59 1.61 -14.31 -5.13
N THR A 60 2.70 -14.24 -5.91
CA THR A 60 3.00 -13.06 -6.74
C THR A 60 1.98 -12.99 -7.88
N SER A 61 0.74 -12.58 -7.58
CA SER A 61 -0.33 -12.55 -8.57
C SER A 61 -0.10 -11.42 -9.58
N SER A 62 0.20 -11.80 -10.82
CA SER A 62 0.12 -10.91 -11.99
C SER A 62 -1.32 -10.48 -12.34
N LEU A 63 -2.29 -10.87 -11.50
CA LEU A 63 -3.72 -10.60 -11.63
C LEU A 63 -4.07 -9.14 -11.31
N GLY A 64 -3.32 -8.46 -10.43
CA GLY A 64 -3.63 -7.10 -10.01
C GLY A 64 -3.59 -6.08 -11.15
N SER A 65 -4.47 -5.08 -11.14
CA SER A 65 -4.40 -3.99 -12.14
C SER A 65 -3.07 -3.25 -12.01
N ALA A 66 -2.60 -2.61 -13.09
CA ALA A 66 -1.43 -1.73 -13.02
C ALA A 66 -1.61 -0.67 -11.90
N PRO A 67 -0.64 -0.48 -10.99
CA PRO A 67 -0.77 0.50 -9.92
C PRO A 67 -0.79 1.92 -10.52
N GLN A 68 -1.64 2.80 -10.00
CA GLN A 68 -1.81 4.14 -10.56
C GLN A 68 -0.68 5.08 -10.17
N HIS A 69 -0.34 6.00 -11.08
CA HIS A 69 0.73 6.97 -10.84
C HIS A 69 0.41 7.90 -9.68
N GLY A 70 1.37 8.09 -8.78
CA GLY A 70 1.22 8.91 -7.59
C GLY A 70 0.36 8.29 -6.48
N PHE A 71 0.02 7.00 -6.58
CA PHE A 71 -0.68 6.25 -5.54
C PHE A 71 0.27 5.27 -4.85
N THR A 72 0.29 5.30 -3.52
CA THR A 72 0.89 4.29 -2.65
C THR A 72 -0.09 3.15 -2.43
N TYR A 73 0.37 1.90 -2.43
CA TYR A 73 -0.49 0.74 -2.22
C TYR A 73 -0.08 -0.05 -0.97
N LYS A 74 -0.98 -0.12 0.03
CA LYS A 74 -0.87 -1.15 1.08
C LYS A 74 -1.63 -2.39 0.65
N THR A 75 -1.02 -3.56 0.79
CA THR A 75 -1.63 -4.88 0.58
C THR A 75 -2.08 -5.48 1.91
N VAL A 76 -3.13 -6.30 1.85
CA VAL A 76 -3.68 -7.10 2.95
C VAL A 76 -3.87 -8.51 2.40
N SER A 77 -3.22 -9.50 3.00
CA SER A 77 -3.22 -10.88 2.54
C SER A 77 -4.38 -11.69 3.14
N MET A 78 -4.69 -12.84 2.52
CA MET A 78 -5.56 -13.88 3.08
C MET A 78 -5.29 -14.27 4.54
N PHE A 79 -4.07 -14.06 5.07
CA PHE A 79 -3.70 -14.38 6.45
C PHE A 79 -4.07 -13.28 7.45
N ASP A 80 -4.28 -12.05 6.98
CA ASP A 80 -4.70 -10.89 7.78
C ASP A 80 -6.22 -10.85 8.00
N PHE A 81 -6.99 -11.57 7.17
CA PHE A 81 -8.43 -11.74 7.33
C PHE A 81 -8.77 -12.72 8.44
N THR A 82 -9.73 -12.35 9.29
CA THR A 82 -10.25 -13.16 10.41
C THR A 82 -11.77 -13.25 10.32
N ALA A 83 -12.37 -14.29 10.91
CA ALA A 83 -13.82 -14.37 11.03
C ALA A 83 -14.33 -13.36 12.06
N GLU A 84 -15.51 -12.79 11.83
CA GLU A 84 -16.15 -11.84 12.76
C GLU A 84 -16.70 -12.56 14.02
N PHE A 85 -17.18 -13.79 13.88
CA PHE A 85 -17.84 -14.55 14.94
C PHE A 85 -17.05 -15.79 15.34
N ALA A 86 -16.88 -16.02 16.64
CA ALA A 86 -16.11 -17.13 17.20
C ALA A 86 -16.72 -18.53 16.92
N SER A 87 -17.96 -18.61 16.45
CA SER A 87 -18.60 -19.83 15.95
C SER A 87 -18.06 -20.29 14.59
N ALA A 88 -17.31 -19.43 13.90
CA ALA A 88 -16.78 -19.67 12.57
C ALA A 88 -15.25 -19.85 12.60
N GLN A 89 -14.73 -20.70 11.70
CA GLN A 89 -13.29 -20.94 11.58
C GLN A 89 -12.76 -20.51 10.22
N ARG A 90 -11.54 -19.95 10.19
CA ARG A 90 -10.84 -19.62 8.94
C ARG A 90 -10.19 -20.87 8.36
N ALA A 91 -10.61 -21.27 7.17
CA ALA A 91 -10.09 -22.42 6.44
C ALA A 91 -9.41 -22.00 5.11
N TRP A 92 -8.63 -22.89 4.52
CA TRP A 92 -7.98 -22.71 3.21
C TRP A 92 -8.74 -23.49 2.13
N GLY A 93 -9.19 -22.79 1.07
CA GLY A 93 -10.06 -23.36 0.04
C GLY A 93 -9.38 -23.72 -1.29
N GLY A 94 -8.04 -23.61 -1.37
CA GLY A 94 -7.25 -23.83 -2.58
C GLY A 94 -6.95 -22.57 -3.41
N TYR A 95 -7.80 -21.55 -3.33
CA TYR A 95 -7.60 -20.25 -4.00
C TYR A 95 -7.49 -19.07 -3.03
N GLY A 96 -8.05 -19.20 -1.83
CA GLY A 96 -8.07 -18.15 -0.80
C GLY A 96 -8.47 -18.72 0.56
N THR A 97 -8.40 -17.90 1.60
CA THR A 97 -9.05 -18.22 2.88
C THR A 97 -10.55 -18.00 2.79
N TYR A 98 -11.32 -18.81 3.51
CA TYR A 98 -12.78 -18.73 3.57
C TYR A 98 -13.28 -19.07 4.98
N THR A 99 -14.55 -18.77 5.24
CA THR A 99 -15.22 -19.09 6.50
C THR A 99 -15.83 -20.50 6.46
N ALA A 100 -15.49 -21.33 7.45
CA ALA A 100 -16.00 -22.68 7.64
C ALA A 100 -16.82 -22.80 8.95
N ASN A 101 -17.62 -23.88 9.03
CA ASN A 101 -18.48 -24.32 10.13
C ASN A 101 -19.68 -23.41 10.45
N ALA A 102 -19.57 -22.10 10.28
CA ALA A 102 -20.68 -21.15 10.38
C ALA A 102 -20.52 -20.00 9.35
N ALA A 103 -21.62 -19.36 8.97
CA ALA A 103 -21.56 -18.14 8.16
C ALA A 103 -21.09 -16.96 9.04
N SER A 104 -19.99 -16.32 8.65
CA SER A 104 -19.44 -15.13 9.32
C SER A 104 -18.54 -14.36 8.36
N PRO A 105 -18.72 -13.03 8.21
CA PRO A 105 -17.86 -12.22 7.36
C PRO A 105 -16.37 -12.41 7.69
N LEU A 106 -15.55 -12.42 6.64
CA LEU A 106 -14.10 -12.27 6.81
C LEU A 106 -13.76 -10.80 6.82
N TRP A 107 -13.01 -10.35 7.82
CA TRP A 107 -12.61 -8.96 7.98
C TRP A 107 -11.13 -8.81 8.33
N ALA A 108 -10.55 -7.71 7.87
CA ALA A 108 -9.23 -7.22 8.20
C ALA A 108 -9.28 -5.70 8.47
N SER A 109 -8.19 -5.12 8.97
CA SER A 109 -8.06 -3.66 9.09
C SER A 109 -6.71 -3.19 8.56
N VAL A 110 -6.70 -2.15 7.73
CA VAL A 110 -5.47 -1.46 7.32
C VAL A 110 -5.43 -0.07 7.95
N GLU A 111 -4.28 0.30 8.52
CA GLU A 111 -4.06 1.65 9.01
C GLU A 111 -3.98 2.63 7.84
N ILE A 112 -4.79 3.69 7.90
CA ILE A 112 -4.77 4.83 6.99
C ILE A 112 -3.65 5.75 7.42
N PRO A 113 -2.61 5.97 6.58
CA PRO A 113 -1.51 6.86 6.94
C PRO A 113 -1.94 8.31 7.16
N ALA A 114 -1.25 9.01 8.05
CA ALA A 114 -1.51 10.41 8.40
C ALA A 114 -1.63 11.32 7.17
N GLY A 115 -2.75 12.05 7.05
CA GLY A 115 -2.98 12.99 5.96
C GLY A 115 -3.14 12.36 4.57
N SER A 116 -3.23 11.03 4.48
CA SER A 116 -3.46 10.36 3.20
C SER A 116 -4.92 10.41 2.75
N LEU A 117 -5.12 10.30 1.44
CA LEU A 117 -6.43 10.16 0.81
C LEU A 117 -6.59 8.74 0.25
N ILE A 118 -7.63 7.99 0.64
CA ILE A 118 -7.91 6.70 0.00
C ILE A 118 -8.50 6.98 -1.39
N ARG A 119 -8.04 6.27 -2.42
CA ARG A 119 -8.41 6.51 -3.83
C ARG A 119 -8.99 5.29 -4.53
N ASP A 120 -8.50 4.10 -4.19
CA ASP A 120 -9.07 2.85 -4.67
C ASP A 120 -8.98 1.74 -3.64
N ILE A 121 -9.80 0.71 -3.83
CA ILE A 121 -9.70 -0.57 -3.15
C ILE A 121 -9.84 -1.64 -4.25
N GLU A 122 -8.92 -2.61 -4.30
CA GLU A 122 -8.98 -3.74 -5.24
C GLU A 122 -8.91 -5.07 -4.49
N TRP A 123 -9.93 -5.90 -4.73
CA TRP A 123 -10.14 -7.19 -4.08
C TRP A 123 -9.70 -8.35 -4.98
N TYR A 124 -9.13 -9.40 -4.39
CA TYR A 124 -8.73 -10.63 -5.06
C TYR A 124 -9.50 -11.80 -4.47
N VAL A 125 -10.63 -12.16 -5.11
CA VAL A 125 -11.63 -13.06 -4.54
C VAL A 125 -12.11 -14.06 -5.59
N ARG A 126 -12.36 -15.30 -5.17
CA ARG A 126 -13.17 -16.27 -5.91
C ARG A 126 -14.52 -16.41 -5.20
N ASN A 127 -15.60 -15.99 -5.83
CA ASN A 127 -16.96 -16.16 -5.31
C ASN A 127 -17.59 -17.40 -5.94
N SER A 128 -17.75 -18.48 -5.18
CA SER A 128 -18.44 -19.70 -5.65
C SER A 128 -19.80 -19.94 -4.97
N SER A 129 -20.48 -18.87 -4.53
CA SER A 129 -21.89 -18.92 -4.09
C SER A 129 -22.86 -18.74 -5.26
N ALA A 130 -24.18 -18.84 -5.02
CA ALA A 130 -25.16 -18.67 -6.09
C ALA A 130 -25.34 -17.21 -6.55
N ASN A 131 -24.83 -16.23 -5.79
CA ASN A 131 -25.12 -14.81 -5.98
C ASN A 131 -23.87 -13.92 -5.84
N PRO A 132 -23.86 -12.69 -6.39
CA PRO A 132 -22.84 -11.71 -6.08
C PRO A 132 -22.82 -11.35 -4.58
N VAL A 133 -21.62 -11.18 -4.00
CA VAL A 133 -21.46 -10.80 -2.58
C VAL A 133 -20.83 -9.42 -2.45
N THR A 134 -21.22 -8.65 -1.43
CA THR A 134 -20.63 -7.33 -1.19
C THR A 134 -19.32 -7.46 -0.41
N ALA A 135 -18.25 -6.89 -0.97
CA ALA A 135 -17.03 -6.55 -0.24
C ALA A 135 -17.10 -5.09 0.23
N LEU A 136 -16.63 -4.84 1.45
CA LEU A 136 -16.90 -3.64 2.23
C LEU A 136 -15.62 -2.87 2.51
N GLY A 137 -15.60 -1.58 2.18
CA GLY A 137 -14.50 -0.67 2.50
C GLY A 137 -15.04 0.46 3.36
N ARG A 138 -14.85 0.38 4.68
CA ARG A 138 -15.58 1.23 5.64
C ARG A 138 -14.71 1.72 6.80
N LEU A 139 -15.11 2.85 7.39
CA LEU A 139 -14.53 3.39 8.62
C LEU A 139 -15.44 3.08 9.79
N TRP A 140 -14.87 2.75 10.94
CA TRP A 140 -15.65 2.72 12.19
C TRP A 140 -16.00 4.14 12.65
N VAL A 141 -17.22 4.34 13.14
CA VAL A 141 -17.71 5.63 13.62
C VAL A 141 -18.42 5.45 14.96
N ALA A 142 -18.03 6.22 15.97
CA ALA A 142 -18.63 6.20 17.29
C ALA A 142 -20.00 6.91 17.30
N GLY A 143 -20.99 6.34 18.00
CA GLY A 143 -22.24 7.03 18.37
C GLY A 143 -23.23 7.34 17.23
N SER A 144 -22.91 7.01 15.98
CA SER A 144 -23.69 7.39 14.78
C SER A 144 -24.89 6.50 14.45
N GLY A 145 -25.28 5.56 15.32
CA GLY A 145 -26.35 4.57 15.08
C GLY A 145 -25.95 3.46 14.10
N SER A 146 -25.37 3.82 12.94
CA SER A 146 -24.49 2.92 12.19
C SER A 146 -23.11 2.92 12.83
N LEU A 147 -22.53 1.74 13.07
CA LEU A 147 -21.13 1.58 13.52
C LEU A 147 -20.12 1.87 12.41
N THR A 148 -20.56 2.03 11.15
CA THR A 148 -19.67 2.24 10.01
C THR A 148 -20.13 3.33 9.04
N ALA A 149 -19.19 4.09 8.50
CA ALA A 149 -19.37 4.93 7.32
C ALA A 149 -18.70 4.27 6.11
N THR A 150 -19.43 4.18 4.99
CA THR A 150 -18.90 3.60 3.74
C THR A 150 -17.90 4.53 3.08
N VAL A 151 -16.70 4.01 2.78
CA VAL A 151 -15.71 4.64 1.92
C VAL A 151 -15.93 4.19 0.49
N ALA A 152 -15.92 2.88 0.26
CA ALA A 152 -16.27 2.24 -1.01
C ALA A 152 -16.60 0.76 -0.79
N ASP A 153 -17.87 0.40 -0.90
CA ASP A 153 -18.34 -0.98 -0.96
C ASP A 153 -18.46 -1.41 -2.45
N VAL A 154 -18.30 -2.70 -2.77
CA VAL A 154 -18.31 -3.19 -4.15
C VAL A 154 -18.90 -4.61 -4.25
N SER A 155 -19.58 -4.90 -5.37
CA SER A 155 -20.16 -6.22 -5.65
C SER A 155 -19.14 -7.14 -6.32
N ILE A 156 -18.90 -8.31 -5.72
CA ILE A 156 -18.03 -9.37 -6.22
C ILE A 156 -18.91 -10.42 -6.95
N ALA A 157 -18.89 -10.38 -8.27
CA ALA A 157 -19.62 -11.33 -9.11
C ALA A 157 -19.13 -12.78 -8.93
N VAL A 158 -20.03 -13.74 -9.18
CA VAL A 158 -19.73 -15.19 -9.12
C VAL A 158 -18.64 -15.56 -10.13
N SER A 159 -17.67 -16.39 -9.73
CA SER A 159 -16.49 -16.73 -10.54
C SER A 159 -15.95 -18.14 -10.28
N THR A 160 -15.47 -18.78 -11.34
CA THR A 160 -14.82 -20.11 -11.28
C THR A 160 -13.39 -20.04 -10.75
N SER A 161 -12.74 -18.87 -10.84
CA SER A 161 -11.36 -18.57 -10.44
C SER A 161 -11.29 -17.26 -9.63
N ILE A 162 -10.10 -16.90 -9.14
CA ILE A 162 -9.87 -15.60 -8.48
C ILE A 162 -10.02 -14.48 -9.52
N THR A 163 -10.93 -13.55 -9.28
CA THR A 163 -11.05 -12.31 -10.07
C THR A 163 -10.44 -11.14 -9.31
N ARG A 164 -10.04 -10.10 -10.05
CA ARG A 164 -9.81 -8.77 -9.47
C ARG A 164 -11.12 -7.98 -9.52
N THR A 165 -11.46 -7.26 -8.46
CA THR A 165 -12.57 -6.30 -8.46
C THR A 165 -12.12 -5.00 -7.81
N ARG A 166 -11.98 -3.95 -8.63
CA ARG A 166 -11.52 -2.62 -8.19
C ARG A 166 -12.70 -1.67 -8.09
N VAL A 167 -12.79 -0.96 -6.98
CA VAL A 167 -13.67 0.19 -6.79
C VAL A 167 -12.83 1.46 -6.65
N VAL A 168 -13.25 2.53 -7.33
CA VAL A 168 -12.69 3.88 -7.15
C VAL A 168 -13.47 4.52 -6.02
N VAL A 169 -12.77 5.07 -5.03
CA VAL A 169 -13.41 5.75 -3.90
C VAL A 169 -14.08 7.04 -4.39
N PRO A 170 -15.34 7.35 -4.00
CA PRO A 170 -15.97 8.63 -4.32
C PRO A 170 -15.17 9.79 -3.71
N ALA A 171 -15.10 10.94 -4.40
CA ALA A 171 -14.26 12.05 -3.94
C ALA A 171 -14.66 12.64 -2.57
N ALA A 172 -15.94 12.55 -2.19
CA ALA A 172 -16.44 12.91 -0.86
C ALA A 172 -15.93 11.98 0.26
N SER A 173 -15.50 10.76 -0.10
CA SER A 173 -14.99 9.72 0.79
C SER A 173 -13.46 9.58 0.70
N TYR A 174 -12.74 10.57 0.16
CA TYR A 174 -11.27 10.54 0.10
C TYR A 174 -10.58 10.78 1.46
N GLY A 175 -11.19 11.52 2.38
CA GLY A 175 -10.51 12.06 3.57
C GLY A 175 -10.20 13.56 3.42
N PRO A 176 -9.07 14.09 3.96
CA PRO A 176 -8.01 13.38 4.67
C PRO A 176 -8.42 12.94 6.06
N TYR A 177 -7.83 11.84 6.52
CA TYR A 177 -8.18 11.19 7.78
C TYR A 177 -7.24 11.60 8.94
N PRO A 178 -7.74 11.65 10.18
CA PRO A 178 -6.91 11.84 11.37
C PRO A 178 -5.88 10.71 11.58
N LEU A 179 -4.93 10.97 12.47
CA LEU A 179 -3.98 9.96 12.96
C LEU A 179 -4.70 8.72 13.51
N SER A 180 -4.07 7.55 13.36
CA SER A 180 -4.54 6.24 13.85
C SER A 180 -5.89 5.76 13.28
N THR A 181 -6.45 6.43 12.26
CA THR A 181 -7.67 5.95 11.59
C THR A 181 -7.39 4.62 10.87
N ARG A 182 -8.30 3.65 10.99
CA ARG A 182 -8.22 2.37 10.28
C ARG A 182 -9.39 2.22 9.31
N LEU A 183 -9.09 1.73 8.12
CA LEU A 183 -10.07 1.23 7.16
C LEU A 183 -10.35 -0.25 7.50
N ASN A 184 -11.59 -0.56 7.83
CA ASN A 184 -12.10 -1.92 7.88
C ASN A 184 -12.33 -2.42 6.44
N LEU A 185 -11.83 -3.62 6.17
CA LEU A 185 -11.99 -4.34 4.92
C LEU A 185 -12.74 -5.63 5.25
N GLY A 186 -14.04 -5.69 4.95
CA GLY A 186 -14.88 -6.85 5.20
C GLY A 186 -15.35 -7.51 3.90
N ILE A 187 -15.70 -8.80 3.93
CA ILE A 187 -16.44 -9.46 2.85
C ILE A 187 -17.46 -10.43 3.41
N SER A 188 -18.70 -10.35 2.92
CA SER A 188 -19.78 -11.24 3.33
C SER A 188 -19.54 -12.66 2.82
N THR A 189 -19.71 -13.66 3.68
CA THR A 189 -19.68 -15.09 3.30
C THR A 189 -21.07 -15.71 3.55
N PRO A 190 -21.89 -15.93 2.52
CA PRO A 190 -23.18 -16.58 2.67
C PRO A 190 -23.01 -18.08 2.97
N SER A 191 -24.09 -18.72 3.43
CA SER A 191 -24.11 -20.15 3.79
C SER A 191 -24.21 -21.12 2.60
N ASP A 192 -24.36 -20.61 1.37
CA ASP A 192 -24.61 -21.38 0.14
C ASP A 192 -23.37 -21.58 -0.75
N GLY A 193 -22.20 -21.04 -0.38
CA GLY A 193 -20.95 -21.31 -1.12
C GLY A 193 -19.69 -20.66 -0.55
N THR A 194 -18.52 -21.11 -1.01
CA THR A 194 -17.24 -20.59 -0.51
C THR A 194 -16.87 -19.26 -1.17
N ILE A 195 -16.74 -18.21 -0.36
CA ILE A 195 -16.06 -16.97 -0.75
C ILE A 195 -14.59 -17.11 -0.33
N GLN A 196 -13.71 -17.28 -1.31
CA GLN A 196 -12.29 -17.48 -1.06
C GLN A 196 -11.51 -16.20 -1.37
N ILE A 197 -11.04 -15.50 -0.32
CA ILE A 197 -10.25 -14.28 -0.46
C ILE A 197 -8.74 -14.60 -0.48
N ASN A 198 -8.06 -14.13 -1.52
CA ASN A 198 -6.60 -14.21 -1.64
C ASN A 198 -5.94 -12.96 -1.03
N GLY A 199 -6.62 -11.82 -1.12
CA GLY A 199 -6.25 -10.58 -0.45
C GLY A 199 -7.02 -9.37 -0.96
N CYS A 200 -6.57 -8.19 -0.53
CA CYS A 200 -7.03 -6.89 -0.97
C CYS A 200 -5.82 -5.94 -1.05
N ARG A 201 -5.93 -4.86 -1.83
CA ARG A 201 -5.02 -3.71 -1.76
C ARG A 201 -5.80 -2.40 -1.71
N VAL A 202 -5.20 -1.40 -1.08
CA VAL A 202 -5.79 -0.07 -0.91
C VAL A 202 -4.81 0.96 -1.45
N GLY A 203 -5.24 1.70 -2.47
CA GLY A 203 -4.49 2.79 -3.07
C GLY A 203 -4.71 4.12 -2.34
N PHE A 204 -3.65 4.78 -1.93
CA PHE A 204 -3.63 6.07 -1.25
C PHE A 204 -2.92 7.13 -2.12
N SER A 205 -3.46 8.34 -2.25
CA SER A 205 -2.72 9.49 -2.80
C SER A 205 -2.45 10.50 -1.70
N GLN A 206 -1.23 11.05 -1.65
CA GLN A 206 -0.73 11.87 -0.54
C GLN A 206 -0.59 11.06 0.76
N GLY A 207 0.36 11.42 1.62
CA GLY A 207 0.76 10.59 2.76
C GLY A 207 1.17 9.17 2.34
N GLY A 208 1.32 8.27 3.31
CA GLY A 208 1.40 6.81 3.12
C GLY A 208 2.64 6.22 2.46
N ALA A 209 3.30 6.98 1.59
CA ALA A 209 4.54 6.68 0.91
C ALA A 209 5.53 5.87 1.77
N GLN A 210 5.71 4.60 1.41
CA GLN A 210 6.64 3.70 2.07
C GLN A 210 7.93 3.59 1.26
N LEU A 211 9.07 3.84 1.92
CA LEU A 211 10.39 3.60 1.34
C LEU A 211 10.69 2.09 1.35
N GLY A 212 10.50 1.47 0.19
CA GLY A 212 10.95 0.11 -0.08
C GLY A 212 12.45 0.11 -0.38
N LEU A 213 13.27 -0.12 0.66
CA LEU A 213 14.71 -0.28 0.51
C LEU A 213 15.01 -1.47 -0.43
N LEU A 214 15.84 -1.25 -1.44
CA LEU A 214 16.27 -2.32 -2.35
C LEU A 214 17.37 -3.16 -1.67
N PRO A 215 17.39 -4.50 -1.87
CA PRO A 215 18.37 -5.38 -1.22
C PRO A 215 19.82 -5.06 -1.62
N THR A 216 20.00 -4.47 -2.81
CA THR A 216 21.23 -3.81 -3.26
C THR A 216 20.86 -2.55 -4.06
N PRO A 217 21.71 -1.50 -4.09
CA PRO A 217 21.49 -0.35 -4.96
C PRO A 217 21.53 -0.74 -6.44
N ILE A 218 20.65 -0.16 -7.26
CA ILE A 218 20.52 -0.51 -8.68
C ILE A 218 20.89 0.66 -9.59
N ARG A 219 21.90 0.45 -10.44
CA ARG A 219 22.32 1.38 -11.50
C ARG A 219 21.23 1.52 -12.56
N VAL A 220 20.46 2.60 -12.51
CA VAL A 220 19.41 2.90 -13.51
C VAL A 220 19.90 3.82 -14.63
N TYR A 221 20.99 4.54 -14.43
CA TYR A 221 21.60 5.40 -15.44
C TYR A 221 23.10 5.60 -15.20
N ASP A 222 23.87 5.59 -16.28
CA ASP A 222 25.30 5.91 -16.29
C ASP A 222 25.63 6.61 -17.60
N SER A 223 26.10 7.86 -17.58
CA SER A 223 26.51 8.56 -18.80
C SER A 223 27.98 8.38 -19.14
N ARG A 224 28.75 7.56 -18.40
CA ARG A 224 30.17 7.27 -18.69
C ARG A 224 30.36 6.25 -19.81
N SER A 225 29.33 5.45 -20.10
CA SER A 225 29.23 4.60 -21.29
C SER A 225 28.85 5.38 -22.57
N GLY A 226 28.79 6.71 -22.49
CA GLY A 226 28.47 7.59 -23.60
C GLY A 226 28.94 9.02 -23.34
N ALA A 227 28.21 10.02 -23.86
CA ALA A 227 28.58 11.42 -23.71
C ALA A 227 28.29 11.98 -22.31
N LYS A 228 29.20 12.83 -21.83
CA LYS A 228 28.90 13.82 -20.77
C LYS A 228 27.64 14.62 -21.10
N PHE A 229 26.97 15.16 -20.09
CA PHE A 229 25.99 16.22 -20.29
C PHE A 229 26.71 17.45 -20.84
N ALA A 230 26.09 18.18 -21.77
CA ALA A 230 26.53 19.51 -22.14
C ALA A 230 26.14 20.54 -21.06
N ALA A 231 26.81 21.70 -21.06
CA ALA A 231 26.47 22.78 -20.14
C ALA A 231 25.07 23.34 -20.46
N GLY A 232 24.16 23.31 -19.49
CA GLY A 232 22.75 23.69 -19.67
C GLY A 232 21.84 22.56 -20.18
N GLU A 233 22.37 21.36 -20.46
CA GLU A 233 21.58 20.26 -20.99
C GLU A 233 20.60 19.70 -19.93
N THR A 234 19.38 19.38 -20.36
CA THR A 234 18.44 18.55 -19.60
C THR A 234 18.19 17.23 -20.35
N ARG A 235 18.48 16.09 -19.72
CA ARG A 235 18.11 14.76 -20.24
C ARG A 235 16.92 14.19 -19.47
N THR A 236 15.96 13.64 -20.19
CA THR A 236 14.91 12.78 -19.61
C THR A 236 15.47 11.36 -19.47
N ILE A 237 15.29 10.76 -18.30
CA ILE A 237 15.75 9.39 -17.99
C ILE A 237 14.53 8.56 -17.62
N THR A 238 14.23 7.54 -18.44
CA THR A 238 13.18 6.55 -18.18
C THR A 238 13.75 5.43 -17.31
N LEU A 239 13.16 5.17 -16.14
CA LEU A 239 13.55 4.07 -15.27
C LEU A 239 13.20 2.72 -15.94
N PRO A 240 14.13 1.77 -16.12
CA PRO A 240 13.84 0.50 -16.80
C PRO A 240 12.87 -0.41 -16.04
N SER A 241 11.90 -1.02 -16.74
CA SER A 241 10.82 -1.84 -16.15
C SER A 241 11.34 -3.07 -15.40
N THR A 242 12.47 -3.58 -15.86
CA THR A 242 13.18 -4.76 -15.36
C THR A 242 13.98 -4.48 -14.08
N LEU A 243 14.21 -3.21 -13.76
CA LEU A 243 14.98 -2.75 -12.61
C LEU A 243 14.09 -2.07 -11.56
N ILE A 244 13.18 -1.20 -12.01
CA ILE A 244 12.21 -0.48 -11.19
C ILE A 244 10.81 -0.80 -11.71
N GLN A 245 9.98 -1.38 -10.84
CA GLN A 245 8.64 -1.81 -11.20
C GLN A 245 7.71 -0.64 -11.59
N PRO A 246 6.74 -0.84 -12.49
CA PRO A 246 5.71 0.15 -12.79
C PRO A 246 4.87 0.52 -11.55
N GLY A 247 4.33 1.74 -11.53
CA GLY A 247 3.45 2.23 -10.46
C GLY A 247 4.17 2.87 -9.26
N VAL A 248 5.50 2.75 -9.18
CA VAL A 248 6.34 3.47 -8.20
C VAL A 248 6.13 4.99 -8.29
N ALA A 249 5.79 5.62 -7.17
CA ALA A 249 5.50 7.05 -7.07
C ALA A 249 6.77 7.92 -7.01
N GLY A 250 7.87 7.38 -6.48
CA GLY A 250 9.15 8.08 -6.33
C GLY A 250 10.34 7.15 -6.15
N ILE A 251 11.55 7.70 -6.17
CA ILE A 251 12.78 6.98 -5.87
C ILE A 251 13.64 7.76 -4.87
N LYS A 252 14.37 7.02 -4.03
CA LYS A 252 15.56 7.50 -3.32
C LYS A 252 16.78 6.99 -4.06
N ALA A 253 17.73 7.86 -4.38
CA ALA A 253 18.85 7.52 -5.23
C ALA A 253 20.12 8.32 -4.89
N ASN A 254 21.27 7.64 -4.97
CA ASN A 254 22.57 8.27 -5.04
C ASN A 254 22.78 8.83 -6.45
N VAL A 255 23.01 10.13 -6.55
CA VAL A 255 23.30 10.82 -7.82
C VAL A 255 24.71 11.35 -7.76
N ILE A 256 25.57 10.87 -8.65
CA ILE A 256 26.99 11.22 -8.72
C ILE A 256 27.25 12.10 -9.94
N ALA A 257 27.87 13.26 -9.71
CA ALA A 257 28.54 14.05 -10.74
C ALA A 257 30.02 13.67 -10.78
N THR A 258 30.58 13.39 -11.97
CA THR A 258 31.98 12.96 -12.10
C THR A 258 32.64 13.44 -13.39
N ALA A 259 33.95 13.65 -13.34
CA ALA A 259 34.77 14.26 -14.39
C ALA A 259 34.19 15.61 -14.87
N THR A 260 33.84 16.46 -13.90
CA THR A 260 33.26 17.79 -14.11
C THR A 260 34.29 18.74 -14.75
N GLU A 261 33.89 19.54 -15.73
CA GLU A 261 34.82 20.42 -16.47
C GLU A 261 34.85 21.87 -15.95
N ALA A 262 33.93 22.23 -15.06
CA ALA A 262 33.90 23.52 -14.38
C ALA A 262 32.99 23.43 -13.14
N SER A 263 33.19 24.29 -12.15
CA SER A 263 32.27 24.42 -11.02
C SER A 263 30.83 24.68 -11.46
N GLY A 264 29.88 23.93 -10.91
CA GLY A 264 28.50 23.85 -11.37
C GLY A 264 27.61 23.00 -10.46
N HIS A 265 26.50 22.54 -11.01
CA HIS A 265 25.53 21.74 -10.28
C HIS A 265 24.65 20.86 -11.19
N LEU A 266 24.11 19.79 -10.62
CA LEU A 266 23.00 19.01 -11.17
C LEU A 266 21.67 19.44 -10.54
N LYS A 267 20.57 19.23 -11.25
CA LYS A 267 19.19 19.27 -10.73
C LYS A 267 18.46 18.00 -11.15
N VAL A 268 17.85 17.29 -10.20
CA VAL A 268 17.11 16.04 -10.46
C VAL A 268 15.66 16.20 -10.01
N PHE A 269 14.71 15.94 -10.90
CA PHE A 269 13.30 16.24 -10.70
C PHE A 269 12.38 15.29 -11.50
N SER A 270 11.11 15.19 -11.13
CA SER A 270 10.13 14.43 -11.90
C SER A 270 10.01 14.96 -13.32
N ALA A 271 9.89 14.09 -14.32
CA ALA A 271 9.68 14.55 -15.69
C ALA A 271 8.33 15.26 -15.89
N ALA A 272 7.38 15.09 -14.95
CA ALA A 272 6.10 15.80 -14.90
C ALA A 272 6.16 17.19 -14.22
N SER A 273 7.33 17.61 -13.72
CA SER A 273 7.54 18.91 -13.08
C SER A 273 8.34 19.87 -13.97
N ALA A 274 8.19 21.16 -13.69
CA ALA A 274 9.11 22.19 -14.21
C ALA A 274 10.51 22.05 -13.58
N LEU A 275 11.52 22.66 -14.22
CA LEU A 275 12.89 22.71 -13.72
C LEU A 275 12.91 23.47 -12.36
N PRO A 276 13.35 22.85 -11.25
CA PRO A 276 13.37 23.51 -9.94
C PRO A 276 14.41 24.65 -9.88
N SER A 277 14.20 25.59 -8.97
CA SER A 277 15.17 26.66 -8.67
C SER A 277 16.42 26.13 -7.95
N SER A 278 16.24 25.23 -6.99
CA SER A 278 17.29 24.59 -6.18
C SER A 278 18.19 23.64 -6.99
N SER A 279 19.40 23.41 -6.49
CA SER A 279 20.32 22.37 -6.96
C SER A 279 20.22 21.07 -6.15
N SER A 280 20.62 19.95 -6.76
CA SER A 280 20.59 18.61 -6.17
C SER A 280 21.98 18.08 -5.82
N VAL A 281 22.98 18.39 -6.66
CA VAL A 281 24.41 18.11 -6.42
C VAL A 281 25.15 19.38 -6.82
N ASN A 282 26.02 19.92 -5.97
CA ASN A 282 26.91 21.03 -6.31
C ASN A 282 28.34 20.47 -6.41
N TYR A 283 29.13 20.96 -7.37
CA TYR A 283 30.46 20.42 -7.66
C TYR A 283 31.44 21.52 -8.11
N ALA A 284 32.73 21.31 -7.85
CA ALA A 284 33.85 22.06 -8.41
C ALA A 284 34.31 21.44 -9.74
N THR A 285 35.41 21.94 -10.30
CA THR A 285 36.11 21.36 -11.46
C THR A 285 36.87 20.09 -11.07
N ALA A 286 36.89 19.07 -11.94
CA ALA A 286 37.54 17.77 -11.75
C ALA A 286 37.00 16.90 -10.60
N ASP A 287 35.85 17.26 -10.02
CA ASP A 287 35.21 16.52 -8.93
C ASP A 287 34.71 15.14 -9.34
N THR A 288 34.59 14.27 -8.32
CA THR A 288 33.65 13.15 -8.29
C THR A 288 32.92 13.20 -6.96
N ILE A 289 31.67 13.65 -6.98
CA ILE A 289 30.87 13.94 -5.78
C ILE A 289 29.45 13.38 -5.91
N VAL A 290 28.94 12.85 -4.81
CA VAL A 290 27.60 12.24 -4.68
C VAL A 290 26.73 13.09 -3.77
N ASN A 291 25.43 13.11 -4.06
CA ASN A 291 24.41 13.37 -3.05
C ASN A 291 23.33 12.29 -3.13
N GLU A 292 22.76 11.89 -1.98
CA GLU A 292 21.57 11.05 -1.96
C GLU A 292 20.33 11.96 -1.93
N LEU A 293 19.37 11.69 -2.81
CA LEU A 293 18.15 12.49 -2.92
C LEU A 293 16.91 11.62 -3.12
N THR A 294 15.77 12.21 -2.79
CA THR A 294 14.44 11.65 -3.09
C THR A 294 13.77 12.51 -4.17
N THR A 295 13.17 11.88 -5.17
CA THR A 295 12.37 12.58 -6.19
C THR A 295 11.16 11.76 -6.58
N THR A 296 10.05 12.43 -6.93
CA THR A 296 8.90 11.75 -7.54
C THR A 296 9.23 11.39 -8.98
N VAL A 297 8.62 10.32 -9.47
CA VAL A 297 8.76 9.87 -10.86
C VAL A 297 7.49 10.28 -11.63
N SER A 298 7.54 10.44 -12.96
CA SER A 298 6.34 10.70 -13.77
C SER A 298 5.53 9.43 -14.07
N ALA A 299 4.30 9.57 -14.56
CA ALA A 299 3.49 8.43 -15.03
C ALA A 299 4.17 7.61 -16.15
N ALA A 300 5.05 8.23 -16.94
CA ALA A 300 5.88 7.55 -17.96
C ALA A 300 7.14 6.87 -17.37
N ARG A 301 7.22 6.71 -16.04
CA ARG A 301 8.40 6.29 -15.28
C ARG A 301 9.65 7.15 -15.50
N GLN A 302 9.50 8.46 -15.69
CA GLN A 302 10.61 9.35 -16.03
C GLN A 302 10.96 10.36 -14.94
N ILE A 303 12.26 10.57 -14.79
CA ILE A 303 12.86 11.75 -14.14
C ILE A 303 13.56 12.60 -15.21
N LYS A 304 13.93 13.83 -14.87
CA LYS A 304 14.81 14.70 -15.65
C LYS A 304 16.03 15.06 -14.82
N VAL A 305 17.18 15.11 -15.49
CA VAL A 305 18.44 15.63 -14.94
C VAL A 305 18.86 16.83 -15.78
N TYR A 306 19.07 17.97 -15.15
CA TYR A 306 19.75 19.13 -15.73
C TYR A 306 21.19 19.22 -15.19
N SER A 307 22.14 19.62 -16.03
CA SER A 307 23.53 19.91 -15.61
C SER A 307 23.94 21.31 -16.05
N SER A 308 24.37 22.17 -15.12
CA SER A 308 24.77 23.56 -15.46
C SER A 308 26.13 23.67 -16.15
N LYS A 309 26.99 22.64 -16.02
CA LYS A 309 28.28 22.49 -16.71
C LYS A 309 28.43 21.08 -17.27
N LYS A 310 29.50 20.84 -18.04
CA LYS A 310 29.81 19.51 -18.54
C LYS A 310 30.28 18.57 -17.40
N ALA A 311 29.64 17.41 -17.31
CA ALA A 311 29.92 16.35 -16.35
C ALA A 311 29.37 15.02 -16.86
N HIS A 312 29.89 13.88 -16.40
CA HIS A 312 29.11 12.64 -16.43
C HIS A 312 28.17 12.58 -15.23
N VAL A 313 27.02 11.94 -15.40
CA VAL A 313 26.05 11.68 -14.34
C VAL A 313 25.81 10.18 -14.21
N VAL A 314 25.75 9.72 -12.96
CA VAL A 314 25.48 8.33 -12.60
C VAL A 314 24.35 8.32 -11.56
N ILE A 315 23.43 7.36 -11.66
CA ILE A 315 22.28 7.22 -10.75
C ILE A 315 22.14 5.77 -10.29
N ASP A 316 22.27 5.57 -8.98
CA ASP A 316 21.97 4.31 -8.28
C ASP A 316 20.75 4.49 -7.39
N VAL A 317 19.66 3.79 -7.69
CA VAL A 317 18.46 3.79 -6.83
C VAL A 317 18.74 2.95 -5.58
N THR A 318 18.51 3.51 -4.39
CA THR A 318 18.67 2.84 -3.10
C THR A 318 17.33 2.36 -2.54
N ALA A 319 16.24 3.08 -2.81
CA ALA A 319 14.88 2.66 -2.45
C ALA A 319 13.85 3.13 -3.49
N THR A 320 12.78 2.36 -3.66
CA THR A 320 11.56 2.85 -4.31
C THR A 320 10.64 3.49 -3.27
N ILE A 321 9.77 4.38 -3.72
CA ILE A 321 8.60 4.83 -2.98
C ILE A 321 7.39 4.23 -3.69
N SER A 322 6.81 3.22 -3.04
CA SER A 322 5.39 2.92 -3.19
C SER A 322 4.62 3.97 -2.39
#